data_AF-A0A1H7SLQ2-F1
#
_entry.id   AF-A0A1H7SLQ2-F1
#
_cell.length_a   1.000
_cell.length_b   1.000
_cell.length_c   1.000
_cell.angle_alpha   90.00
_cell.angle_beta   90.00
_cell.angle_gamma   90.00
#
_symmetry.space_group_name_H-M   'P 1'
#
loop_
_entity.id
_entity.type
_entity.pdbx_description
1 polymer ?
#
loop_
_entity_poly.entity_id
_entity_poly.type
_entity_poly.pdbx_seq_one_letter_code
_entity_poly.pdbx_strand_id
1 'polypeptide(L)'
;MLKNAFIFSCLPGLRWSDIDKLRWSEVRDEDTGSRIIFRQKKTDGLEYLYVSEQSRKLLGKRTNESDRVFRGLKYGAVYNTEILRWCMKAGITKHITFHSARHTNAVLLLENGADI
;
A
#
# COMPACT_ATOMS: atom_id res chain seq x y z
N MET A 1 -4.37 -4.07 -11.02
CA MET A 1 -4.71 -3.19 -9.88
C MET A 1 -4.59 -3.87 -8.53
N LEU A 2 -5.44 -4.85 -8.16
CA LEU A 2 -5.43 -5.50 -6.82
C LEU A 2 -4.04 -5.97 -6.41
N LYS A 3 -3.33 -6.66 -7.30
CA LYS A 3 -1.94 -7.11 -7.07
C LYS A 3 -1.01 -5.95 -6.68
N ASN A 4 -1.04 -4.85 -7.43
CA ASN A 4 -0.21 -3.69 -7.14
C ASN A 4 -0.59 -3.04 -5.82
N ALA A 5 -1.89 -2.87 -5.53
CA ALA A 5 -2.34 -2.32 -4.26
C ALA A 5 -1.92 -3.21 -3.06
N PHE A 6 -2.00 -4.53 -3.23
CA PHE A 6 -1.57 -5.50 -2.22
C PHE A 6 -0.07 -5.44 -1.97
N ILE A 7 0.76 -5.52 -3.02
CA ILE A 7 2.23 -5.42 -2.89
C ILE A 7 2.62 -4.05 -2.33
N PHE A 8 1.97 -2.99 -2.79
CA PHE A 8 2.17 -1.64 -2.24
C PHE A 8 1.73 -1.53 -0.78
N SER A 9 0.81 -2.36 -0.28
CA SER A 9 0.52 -2.38 1.16
C SER A 9 1.63 -3.05 1.98
N CYS A 10 2.44 -3.92 1.39
CA CYS A 10 3.56 -4.59 2.05
C CYS A 10 4.79 -3.69 2.26
N LEU A 11 4.99 -2.66 1.42
CA LEU A 11 6.24 -1.88 1.40
C LEU A 11 6.19 -0.67 2.36
N PRO A 12 5.37 0.37 2.15
CA PRO A 12 5.17 1.45 3.12
C PRO A 12 4.32 1.06 4.33
N GLY A 13 3.69 -0.13 4.32
CA GLY A 13 2.84 -0.57 5.41
C GLY A 13 1.60 0.30 5.59
N LEU A 14 0.94 0.82 4.53
CA LEU A 14 -0.26 1.66 4.67
C LEU A 14 -1.52 0.86 5.04
N ARG A 15 -2.48 1.48 5.75
CA ARG A 15 -3.76 0.83 6.07
C ARG A 15 -4.57 0.71 4.78
N TRP A 16 -5.39 -0.35 4.68
CA TRP A 16 -6.32 -0.53 3.57
C TRP A 16 -7.14 0.72 3.27
N SER A 17 -7.71 1.34 4.31
CA SER A 17 -8.56 2.52 4.16
C SER A 17 -7.84 3.74 3.58
N ASP A 18 -6.53 3.84 3.85
CA ASP A 18 -5.69 4.93 3.35
C ASP A 18 -5.28 4.64 1.91
N ILE A 19 -4.97 3.39 1.57
CA ILE A 19 -4.71 2.94 0.18
C ILE A 19 -5.95 3.12 -0.71
N ASP A 20 -7.13 2.75 -0.22
CA ASP A 20 -8.39 2.82 -0.97
C ASP A 20 -8.78 4.26 -1.33
N LYS A 21 -8.50 5.22 -0.43
CA LYS A 21 -8.83 6.63 -0.63
C LYS A 21 -7.71 7.45 -1.26
N LEU A 22 -6.49 6.90 -1.37
CA LEU A 22 -5.30 7.60 -1.82
C LEU A 22 -5.55 8.25 -3.19
N ARG A 23 -5.30 9.56 -3.29
CA ARG A 23 -5.45 10.35 -4.53
C ARG A 23 -4.09 10.76 -5.09
N TRP A 24 -4.04 11.04 -6.39
CA TRP A 24 -2.82 11.51 -7.04
C TRP A 24 -2.33 12.85 -6.49
N SER A 25 -3.23 13.70 -6.00
CA SER A 25 -2.88 14.95 -5.29
C SER A 25 -2.04 14.73 -4.02
N GLU A 26 -2.12 13.54 -3.41
CA GLU A 26 -1.39 13.18 -2.19
C GLU A 26 -0.01 12.57 -2.51
N VAL A 27 0.24 12.16 -3.75
CA VAL A 27 1.54 11.65 -4.20
C VAL A 27 2.38 12.83 -4.69
N ARG A 28 3.61 12.96 -4.20
CA ARG A 28 4.58 13.99 -4.61
C ARG A 28 5.83 13.32 -5.15
N ASP A 29 6.20 13.72 -6.37
CA ASP A 29 7.40 13.26 -7.05
C ASP A 29 8.36 14.46 -7.08
N GLU A 30 9.50 14.33 -6.44
CA GLU A 30 10.53 15.36 -6.27
C GLU A 30 11.87 14.84 -6.80
N ASP A 31 12.84 15.73 -7.03
CA ASP A 31 14.14 15.35 -7.62
C ASP A 31 14.89 14.32 -6.76
N THR A 32 14.69 14.35 -5.44
CA THR A 32 15.36 13.48 -4.47
C THR A 32 14.58 12.20 -4.16
N GLY A 33 13.36 12.05 -4.68
CA GLY A 33 12.52 10.87 -4.46
C GLY A 33 11.02 11.17 -4.43
N SER A 34 10.24 10.15 -4.08
CA SER A 34 8.79 10.28 -3.96
C SER A 34 8.32 10.20 -2.52
N ARG A 35 7.30 10.98 -2.18
CA ARG A 35 6.60 10.92 -0.89
C ARG A 35 5.09 10.96 -1.05
N ILE A 36 4.39 10.48 -0.05
CA ILE A 36 2.94 10.54 0.06
C ILE A 36 2.60 11.39 1.26
N ILE A 37 1.86 12.46 1.02
CA ILE A 37 1.38 13.39 2.04
C ILE A 37 -0.13 13.24 2.09
N PHE A 38 -0.63 12.63 3.16
CA PHE A 38 -2.04 12.28 3.28
C PHE A 38 -2.51 12.42 4.72
N ARG A 39 -3.82 12.58 4.88
CA ARG A 39 -4.45 12.56 6.19
C ARG A 39 -4.96 11.17 6.49
N GLN A 40 -4.57 10.54 7.59
CA GLN A 40 -5.02 9.19 7.92
C GLN A 40 -6.54 9.16 8.13
N LYS A 41 -7.24 8.18 7.56
CA LYS A 41 -8.71 8.09 7.71
C LYS A 41 -9.15 7.85 9.16
N LYS A 42 -8.38 7.07 9.93
CA LYS A 42 -8.79 6.63 11.26
C LYS A 42 -8.56 7.67 12.35
N THR A 43 -7.46 8.40 12.26
CA THR A 43 -6.94 9.28 13.33
C THR A 43 -6.92 10.75 12.93
N ASP A 44 -7.19 11.06 11.65
CA ASP A 44 -7.09 12.40 11.06
C ASP A 44 -5.69 13.07 11.17
N GLY A 45 -4.67 12.29 11.52
CA GLY A 45 -3.28 12.75 11.55
C GLY A 45 -2.74 13.00 10.15
N LEU A 46 -1.98 14.08 9.98
CA LEU A 46 -1.22 14.36 8.77
C LEU A 46 0.07 13.53 8.77
N GLU A 47 0.29 12.78 7.71
CA GLU A 47 1.44 11.88 7.58
C GLU A 47 2.30 12.24 6.38
N TYR A 48 3.60 12.08 6.55
CA TYR A 48 4.61 12.25 5.50
C TYR A 48 5.34 10.93 5.34
N LEU A 49 5.06 10.23 4.26
CA LEU A 49 5.60 8.91 4.01
C LEU A 49 6.53 8.95 2.80
N TYR A 50 7.83 8.85 3.02
CA TYR A 50 8.79 8.63 1.95
C TYR A 50 8.61 7.21 1.39
N VAL A 51 8.59 7.08 0.07
CA VAL A 51 8.38 5.80 -0.60
C VAL A 51 9.54 5.48 -1.54
N SER A 52 9.96 4.22 -1.56
CA SER A 52 11.00 3.77 -2.47
C SER A 52 10.55 3.89 -3.94
N GLU A 53 11.51 3.92 -4.85
CA GLU A 53 11.23 3.93 -6.30
C GLU A 53 10.36 2.73 -6.71
N GLN A 54 10.59 1.56 -6.11
CA GLN A 54 9.76 0.37 -6.32
C GLN A 54 8.31 0.58 -5.89
N SER A 55 8.10 1.16 -4.70
CA SER A 55 6.77 1.50 -4.20
C SER A 55 6.08 2.52 -5.12
N ARG A 56 6.83 3.51 -5.61
CA ARG A 56 6.31 4.51 -6.55
C ARG A 56 5.90 3.90 -7.89
N LYS A 57 6.67 2.95 -8.42
CA LYS A 57 6.33 2.21 -9.66
C LYS A 57 5.03 1.43 -9.53
N LEU A 58 4.72 0.87 -8.36
CA LEU A 58 3.48 0.14 -8.12
C LEU A 58 2.22 1.01 -8.20
N LEU A 59 2.34 2.32 -7.91
CA LEU A 59 1.24 3.28 -8.06
C LEU A 59 0.84 3.48 -9.54
N GLY A 60 1.74 3.14 -10.47
CA GLY A 60 1.50 3.25 -11.91
C GLY A 60 1.64 4.67 -12.45
N LYS A 61 1.04 4.90 -13.63
CA LYS A 61 1.07 6.18 -14.33
C LYS A 61 0.12 7.17 -13.66
N ARG A 62 0.62 8.37 -13.41
CA ARG A 62 -0.16 9.47 -12.84
C ARG A 62 -1.32 9.86 -13.78
N THR A 63 -2.47 10.18 -13.19
CA THR A 63 -3.66 10.70 -13.88
C THR A 63 -4.04 12.06 -13.28
N ASN A 64 -5.32 12.46 -13.36
CA ASN A 64 -5.77 13.70 -12.72
C ASN A 64 -5.54 13.65 -11.20
N GLU A 65 -5.21 14.80 -10.62
CA GLU A 65 -4.87 14.92 -9.20
C GLU A 65 -6.02 14.48 -8.28
N SER A 66 -7.26 14.79 -8.66
CA SER A 66 -8.46 14.41 -7.92
C SER A 66 -8.75 12.92 -7.97
N ASP A 67 -8.14 12.16 -8.89
CA ASP A 67 -8.47 10.75 -9.07
C ASP A 67 -7.78 9.88 -8.02
N ARG A 68 -8.47 8.81 -7.61
CA ARG A 68 -7.85 7.77 -6.77
C ARG A 68 -6.72 7.08 -7.53
N VAL A 69 -5.64 6.78 -6.82
CA VAL A 69 -4.49 6.03 -7.35
C VAL A 69 -4.92 4.62 -7.75
N PHE A 70 -5.66 3.93 -6.88
CA PHE A 70 -6.22 2.60 -7.15
C PHE A 70 -7.73 2.68 -7.45
N ARG A 71 -8.11 3.00 -8.70
CA ARG A 71 -9.51 3.14 -9.11
C ARG A 71 -10.25 1.80 -9.18
N GLY A 72 -11.38 1.69 -8.50
CA GLY A 72 -12.18 0.46 -8.49
C GLY A 72 -11.68 -0.59 -7.50
N LEU A 73 -10.73 -0.21 -6.63
CA LEU A 73 -10.44 -0.99 -5.44
C LEU A 73 -11.73 -1.07 -4.60
N LYS A 74 -12.13 -2.29 -4.25
CA LYS A 74 -13.34 -2.59 -3.47
C LYS A 74 -12.95 -3.55 -2.37
N TYR A 75 -13.51 -3.36 -1.19
CA TYR A 75 -13.36 -4.34 -0.12
C TYR A 75 -14.37 -5.47 -0.35
N GLY A 76 -13.94 -6.73 -0.29
CA GLY A 76 -14.88 -7.85 -0.43
C GLY A 76 -14.22 -9.23 -0.48
N ALA A 77 -15.06 -10.25 -0.29
CA ALA A 77 -14.67 -11.66 -0.28
C ALA A 77 -13.91 -12.08 -1.54
N VAL A 78 -14.29 -11.55 -2.71
CA VAL A 78 -13.64 -11.84 -4.00
C VAL A 78 -12.14 -11.51 -3.96
N TYR A 79 -11.76 -10.35 -3.42
CA TYR A 79 -10.35 -9.96 -3.39
C TYR A 79 -9.55 -10.79 -2.38
N ASN A 80 -10.17 -11.16 -1.25
CA ASN A 80 -9.56 -12.07 -0.30
C ASN A 80 -9.34 -13.47 -0.92
N THR A 81 -10.30 -13.97 -1.71
CA THR A 81 -10.15 -15.23 -2.45
C THR A 81 -9.00 -15.15 -3.46
N GLU A 82 -8.85 -14.04 -4.19
CA GLU A 82 -7.74 -13.88 -5.13
C GLU A 82 -6.37 -13.82 -4.43
N ILE A 83 -6.27 -13.11 -3.30
CA ILE A 83 -5.04 -13.09 -2.49
C ILE A 83 -4.72 -14.50 -1.99
N LEU A 84 -5.71 -15.22 -1.47
CA LEU A 84 -5.55 -16.60 -1.02
C LEU A 84 -5.05 -17.50 -2.17
N ARG A 85 -5.63 -17.38 -3.37
CA ARG A 85 -5.18 -18.12 -4.55
C ARG A 85 -3.72 -17.84 -4.90
N TRP A 86 -3.27 -16.59 -4.79
CA TRP A 86 -1.85 -16.24 -5.02
C TRP A 86 -0.95 -16.83 -3.94
N CYS A 87 -1.36 -16.77 -2.68
CA CYS A 87 -0.62 -17.37 -1.57
C CYS A 87 -0.47 -18.88 -1.74
N MET A 88 -1.55 -19.59 -2.06
CA MET A 88 -1.52 -21.03 -2.32
C MET A 88 -0.59 -21.41 -3.48
N LYS A 89 -0.62 -20.64 -4.58
CA LYS A 89 0.32 -20.82 -5.71
C LYS A 89 1.78 -20.59 -5.32
N ALA A 90 2.03 -19.75 -4.32
CA ALA A 90 3.36 -19.48 -3.78
C ALA A 90 3.76 -20.43 -2.64
N GLY A 91 2.95 -21.45 -2.32
CA GLY A 91 3.21 -22.37 -1.20
C GLY A 91 2.96 -21.76 0.19
N ILE A 92 2.32 -20.59 0.27
CA ILE A 92 1.99 -19.92 1.52
C ILE A 92 0.64 -20.43 2.02
N THR A 93 0.66 -21.21 3.09
CA THR A 93 -0.53 -21.81 3.72
C THR A 93 -1.18 -20.92 4.78
N LYS A 94 -0.48 -19.87 5.22
CA LYS A 94 -1.03 -18.88 6.16
C LYS A 94 -2.16 -18.09 5.51
N HIS A 95 -3.19 -17.77 6.30
CA HIS A 95 -4.24 -16.84 5.85
C HIS A 95 -3.68 -15.40 5.76
N ILE A 96 -3.53 -14.91 4.53
CA ILE A 96 -2.98 -13.59 4.22
C ILE A 96 -4.08 -12.64 3.76
N THR A 97 -4.08 -11.43 4.31
CA THR A 97 -4.98 -10.33 3.92
C THR A 97 -4.19 -9.02 3.84
N PHE A 98 -4.85 -7.91 3.47
CA PHE A 98 -4.26 -6.57 3.57
C PHE A 98 -3.80 -6.20 4.99
N HIS A 99 -4.43 -6.77 6.02
CA HIS A 99 -3.95 -6.58 7.39
C HIS A 99 -2.58 -7.23 7.58
N SER A 100 -2.42 -8.47 7.11
CA SER A 100 -1.14 -9.21 7.13
C SER A 100 -0.06 -8.46 6.33
N ALA A 101 -0.41 -7.92 5.17
CA ALA A 101 0.51 -7.19 4.30
C ALA A 101 1.09 -5.94 4.97
N ARG A 102 0.27 -5.12 5.64
CA ARG A 102 0.79 -3.95 6.38
C ARG A 102 1.81 -4.34 7.46
N HIS A 103 1.60 -5.48 8.13
CA HIS A 103 2.55 -5.97 9.14
C HIS A 103 3.87 -6.45 8.54
N THR A 104 3.91 -6.86 7.27
CA THR A 104 5.16 -7.21 6.58
C THR A 104 6.16 -6.06 6.63
N ASN A 105 5.73 -4.81 6.43
CA ASN A 105 6.64 -3.67 6.55
C ASN A 105 7.24 -3.55 7.96
N ALA A 106 6.42 -3.69 9.01
CA ALA A 106 6.90 -3.60 10.39
C ALA A 106 7.95 -4.67 10.70
N VAL A 107 7.73 -5.91 10.25
CA VAL A 107 8.72 -7.00 10.39
C VAL A 107 9.99 -6.70 9.60
N LEU A 108 9.87 -6.24 8.35
CA LEU A 108 11.04 -5.90 7.52
C LEU A 108 11.86 -4.76 8.13
N LEU A 109 11.23 -3.74 8.72
CA LEU A 109 11.94 -2.66 9.38
C LEU A 109 12.71 -3.17 10.61
N LEU A 110 12.09 -4.01 11.42
CA LEU A 110 12.73 -4.65 12.57
C LEU A 110 13.92 -5.53 12.17
N GLU A 111 13.74 -6.38 11.16
CA GLU A 111 14.81 -7.24 10.64
C GLU A 111 15.99 -6.44 10.07
N ASN A 112 15.73 -5.23 9.58
CA ASN A 112 16.76 -4.30 9.10
C ASN A 112 17.29 -3.34 10.18
N GLY A 113 16.98 -3.60 11.46
CA GLY A 113 17.57 -2.88 12.60
C GLY A 113 16.90 -1.54 12.95
N ALA A 114 15.67 -1.30 12.49
CA ALA A 114 14.89 -0.17 12.99
C ALA A 114 14.51 -0.39 14.47
N ASP A 115 14.63 0.66 15.27
CA ASP A 115 14.21 0.67 16.67
C ASP A 115 12.70 0.98 16.80
N ILE A 116 12.06 0.56 17.89
CA ILE A 116 10.61 0.75 18.17
C ILE A 116 10.35 1.94 19.09
#